data_AF-A0A0M3JM70-F1
#
_entry.id   AF-A0A0M3JM70-F1
#
_cell.length_a   1.000
_cell.length_b   1.000
_cell.length_c   1.000
_cell.angle_alpha   90.00
_cell.angle_beta   90.00
_cell.angle_gamma   90.00
#
_symmetry.space_group_name_H-M   'P 1'
#
loop_
_entity.id
_entity.type
_entity.pdbx_description
1 polymer ?
#
loop_
_entity_poly.entity_id
_entity_poly.type
_entity_poly.pdbx_seq_one_letter_code
_entity_poly.pdbx_strand_id
1 'polypeptide(L)'
;MDMKRDILFDGAKRDSLLAGGAALCVFILVFLYSLNLLFCFAVTIMLAASVLCALSIYALFTSEFPLLNLVVFVLMLAIGSDDAFLLLNSFPRKDKVSAESIHSCLSHTAATMLLTSSSTAVPFLTNIISSVVVFR
;
A
#
# COMPACT_ATOMS: atom_id res chain seq x y z
N MET A 1 21.04 -25.74 14.94
CA MET A 1 20.66 -24.71 13.94
C MET A 1 19.16 -24.43 13.96
N ASP A 2 18.34 -25.33 14.51
CA ASP A 2 16.87 -25.23 14.45
C ASP A 2 16.26 -24.23 15.44
N MET A 3 16.80 -24.14 16.66
CA MET A 3 16.28 -23.20 17.68
C MET A 3 16.25 -21.74 17.23
N LYS A 4 17.22 -21.28 16.40
CA LYS A 4 17.21 -19.90 15.86
C LYS A 4 16.16 -19.72 14.76
N ARG A 5 15.91 -20.75 13.95
CA ARG A 5 14.89 -20.74 12.90
C ARG A 5 13.49 -20.72 13.52
N ASP A 6 13.27 -21.51 14.56
CA ASP A 6 11.98 -21.62 15.24
C ASP A 6 11.62 -20.29 15.93
N ILE A 7 12.60 -19.64 16.59
CA ILE A 7 12.41 -18.29 17.16
C ILE A 7 12.10 -17.25 16.06
N LEU A 8 12.76 -17.33 14.91
CA LEU A 8 12.51 -16.41 13.79
C LEU A 8 11.10 -16.61 13.19
N PHE A 9 10.65 -17.86 13.11
CA PHE A 9 9.33 -18.22 12.60
C PHE A 9 8.21 -17.78 13.54
N ASP A 10 8.37 -18.01 14.84
CA ASP A 10 7.40 -17.53 15.84
C ASP A 10 7.36 -15.99 15.89
N GLY A 11 8.52 -15.33 15.74
CA GLY A 11 8.61 -13.88 15.56
C GLY A 11 7.84 -13.40 14.34
N ALA A 12 8.09 -14.02 13.17
CA ALA A 12 7.41 -13.69 11.92
C ALA A 12 5.89 -13.85 11.99
N LYS A 13 5.41 -14.90 12.67
CA LYS A 13 3.98 -15.14 12.86
C LYS A 13 3.33 -14.02 13.69
N ARG A 14 4.00 -13.58 14.75
CA ARG A 14 3.52 -12.46 15.58
C ARG A 14 3.52 -11.15 14.80
N ASP A 15 4.57 -10.90 14.01
CA ASP A 15 4.68 -9.69 13.21
C ASP A 15 3.64 -9.65 12.08
N SER A 16 3.31 -10.80 11.49
CA SER A 16 2.21 -10.92 10.52
C SER A 16 0.85 -10.59 11.15
N LEU A 17 0.63 -11.01 12.40
CA LEU A 17 -0.59 -10.66 13.14
C LEU A 17 -0.66 -9.16 13.45
N LEU A 18 0.48 -8.53 13.77
CA LEU A 18 0.57 -7.07 13.92
C LEU A 18 0.31 -6.33 12.60
N ALA A 19 0.83 -6.84 11.48
CA ALA A 19 0.55 -6.29 10.15
C ALA A 19 -0.94 -6.40 9.79
N GLY A 20 -1.60 -7.50 10.15
CA GLY A 20 -3.05 -7.65 10.03
C GLY A 20 -3.82 -6.64 10.90
N GLY A 21 -3.34 -6.39 12.13
CA GLY A 21 -3.88 -5.34 12.99
C GLY A 21 -3.72 -3.94 12.39
N ALA A 22 -2.58 -3.63 11.77
CA ALA A 22 -2.36 -2.37 11.07
C ALA A 22 -3.33 -2.20 9.88
N ALA A 23 -3.55 -3.25 9.09
CA ALA A 23 -4.52 -3.22 8.00
C ALA A 23 -5.96 -2.95 8.51
N LEU A 24 -6.35 -3.55 9.63
CA LEU A 24 -7.64 -3.29 10.27
C LEU A 24 -7.75 -1.83 10.74
N CYS A 25 -6.70 -1.28 11.34
CA CYS A 25 -6.68 0.13 11.76
C CYS A 25 -6.86 1.08 10.57
N VAL A 26 -6.16 0.84 9.46
CA VAL A 26 -6.32 1.62 8.22
C VAL A 26 -7.75 1.54 7.71
N PHE A 27 -8.34 0.34 7.68
CA PHE A 27 -9.73 0.15 7.29
C PHE A 27 -10.71 0.98 8.15
N ILE A 28 -10.54 0.95 9.48
CA ILE A 28 -11.37 1.73 10.40
C ILE A 28 -11.20 3.23 10.17
N LEU A 29 -9.97 3.70 9.94
CA LEU A 29 -9.70 5.12 9.66
C LEU A 29 -10.35 5.57 8.34
N VAL A 30 -10.25 4.77 7.28
CA VAL A 30 -10.90 5.04 5.99
C VAL A 30 -12.41 5.09 6.15
N PHE A 31 -12.97 4.15 6.92
CA PHE A 31 -14.40 4.10 7.21
C PHE A 31 -14.88 5.34 7.98
N LEU A 32 -14.17 5.72 9.06
CA LEU A 32 -14.49 6.88 9.89
C LEU A 32 -14.42 8.19 9.12
N TYR A 33 -13.43 8.34 8.23
CA TYR A 33 -13.25 9.57 7.46
C TYR A 33 -14.27 9.70 6.33
N SER A 34 -14.52 8.62 5.59
CA SER A 34 -15.42 8.66 4.43
C SER A 34 -16.90 8.68 4.83
N LEU A 35 -17.26 8.05 5.96
CA LEU A 35 -18.64 7.80 6.40
C LEU A 35 -19.52 7.13 5.33
N ASN A 36 -18.90 6.54 4.30
CA ASN A 36 -19.55 5.88 3.18
C ASN A 36 -18.98 4.47 2.99
N LEU A 37 -19.84 3.48 3.17
CA LEU A 37 -19.48 2.06 3.07
C LEU A 37 -18.98 1.67 1.67
N LEU A 38 -19.55 2.25 0.61
CA LEU A 38 -19.16 1.91 -0.77
C LEU A 38 -17.74 2.36 -1.07
N PHE A 39 -17.38 3.57 -0.65
CA PHE A 39 -16.02 4.08 -0.82
C PHE A 39 -15.01 3.25 -0.01
N CYS A 40 -15.33 2.94 1.24
CA CYS A 40 -14.50 2.10 2.09
C CYS A 40 -14.26 0.71 1.46
N PHE A 41 -15.31 0.08 0.93
CA PHE A 41 -15.20 -1.22 0.25
C PHE A 41 -14.35 -1.13 -1.03
N ALA A 42 -14.55 -0.09 -1.84
CA ALA A 42 -13.76 0.15 -3.06
C ALA A 42 -12.26 0.33 -2.75
N VAL A 43 -11.93 1.12 -1.73
CA VAL A 43 -10.53 1.32 -1.29
C VAL A 43 -9.94 0.02 -0.76
N THR A 44 -10.70 -0.76 0.00
CA THR A 44 -10.22 -2.05 0.54
C THR A 44 -9.90 -3.05 -0.57
N ILE A 45 -10.77 -3.17 -1.58
CA ILE A 45 -10.51 -4.00 -2.76
C ILE A 45 -9.29 -3.50 -3.52
N MET A 46 -9.18 -2.18 -3.72
CA MET A 46 -8.05 -1.58 -4.44
C MET A 46 -6.72 -1.87 -3.74
N LEU A 47 -6.64 -1.70 -2.42
CA LEU A 47 -5.45 -2.00 -1.62
C LEU A 47 -5.11 -3.50 -1.66
N ALA A 48 -6.11 -4.37 -1.49
CA ALA A 48 -5.91 -5.82 -1.55
C ALA A 48 -5.42 -6.27 -2.94
N ALA A 49 -6.03 -5.76 -4.01
CA ALA A 49 -5.61 -6.06 -5.38
C ALA A 49 -4.19 -5.57 -5.66
N SER A 50 -3.82 -4.38 -5.17
CA SER A 50 -2.47 -3.82 -5.32
C SER A 50 -1.40 -4.74 -4.72
N VAL A 51 -1.62 -5.22 -3.49
CA VAL A 51 -0.72 -6.17 -2.82
C VAL A 51 -0.66 -7.51 -3.56
N LEU A 52 -1.81 -8.06 -3.98
CA LEU A 52 -1.85 -9.34 -4.69
C LEU A 52 -1.14 -9.28 -6.04
N CYS A 53 -1.29 -8.17 -6.78
CA CYS A 53 -0.55 -7.93 -8.02
C CYS A 53 0.95 -7.84 -7.77
N ALA A 54 1.38 -7.10 -6.75
CA ALA A 54 2.80 -7.00 -6.38
C ALA A 54 3.38 -8.37 -6.00
N LEU A 55 2.66 -9.16 -5.20
CA LEU A 55 3.07 -10.51 -4.82
C LEU A 55 3.13 -11.44 -6.03
N SER A 56 2.16 -11.35 -6.94
CA SER A 56 2.12 -12.17 -8.16
C SER A 56 3.31 -11.89 -9.06
N ILE A 57 3.66 -10.61 -9.25
CA ILE A 57 4.85 -10.22 -10.02
C ILE A 57 6.11 -10.70 -9.31
N TYR A 58 6.22 -10.52 -8.00
CA TYR A 58 7.38 -10.96 -7.22
C TYR A 58 7.61 -12.48 -7.31
N ALA A 59 6.54 -13.26 -7.22
CA ALA A 59 6.56 -14.72 -7.29
C ALA A 59 7.05 -15.26 -8.65
N LEU A 60 7.02 -14.45 -9.72
CA LEU A 60 7.60 -14.83 -11.02
C LEU A 60 9.13 -14.83 -11.02
N PHE A 61 9.75 -14.01 -10.17
CA PHE A 61 11.21 -13.83 -10.15
C PHE A 61 11.91 -14.68 -9.10
N THR A 62 11.26 -14.96 -7.97
CA THR A 62 11.85 -15.78 -6.91
C THR A 62 10.80 -16.58 -6.15
N SER A 63 11.20 -17.75 -5.66
CA SER A 63 10.36 -18.63 -4.83
C SER A 63 10.53 -18.35 -3.33
N GLU A 64 11.65 -17.73 -2.94
CA GLU A 64 11.91 -17.41 -1.52
C GLU A 64 11.28 -16.08 -1.14
N PHE A 65 10.60 -16.04 0.01
CA PHE A 65 9.96 -14.84 0.54
C PHE A 65 10.67 -14.35 1.81
N PRO A 66 11.58 -13.36 1.71
CA PRO A 66 12.23 -12.79 2.86
C PRO A 66 11.23 -12.13 3.81
N LEU A 67 11.46 -12.24 5.12
CA LEU A 67 10.64 -11.59 6.14
C LEU A 67 10.57 -10.07 5.99
N LEU A 68 11.60 -9.45 5.41
CA LEU A 68 11.65 -8.02 5.14
C LEU A 68 10.48 -7.55 4.24
N ASN A 69 9.97 -8.42 3.35
CA ASN A 69 8.85 -8.09 2.47
C ASN A 69 7.53 -7.85 3.24
N LEU A 70 7.41 -8.35 4.47
CA LEU A 70 6.27 -8.04 5.34
C LEU A 70 6.23 -6.55 5.70
N VAL A 71 7.38 -5.89 5.84
CA VAL A 71 7.46 -4.44 6.09
C VAL A 71 7.02 -3.66 4.85
N VAL A 72 7.40 -4.13 3.66
CA VAL A 72 6.97 -3.54 2.38
C VAL A 72 5.45 -3.63 2.23
N PHE A 73 4.82 -4.73 2.68
CA PHE A 73 3.36 -4.85 2.71
C PHE A 73 2.69 -3.76 3.56
N VAL A 74 3.18 -3.52 4.78
CA VAL A 74 2.63 -2.47 5.66
C VAL A 74 2.84 -1.08 5.06
N LEU A 75 4.00 -0.86 4.43
CA LEU A 75 4.29 0.40 3.75
C LEU A 75 3.35 0.64 2.55
N MET A 76 3.07 -0.40 1.77
CA MET A 76 2.17 -0.32 0.61
C MET A 76 0.73 0.02 1.04
N LEU A 77 0.27 -0.54 2.15
CA LEU A 77 -1.02 -0.18 2.77
C LEU A 77 -1.05 1.30 3.18
N ALA A 78 0.01 1.80 3.81
CA ALA A 78 0.09 3.19 4.26
C ALA A 78 0.00 4.16 3.07
N ILE A 79 0.86 3.99 2.06
CA ILE A 79 0.90 4.87 0.88
C ILE A 79 -0.40 4.79 0.08
N GLY A 80 -0.91 3.59 -0.17
CA GLY A 80 -2.16 3.43 -0.93
C GLY A 80 -3.37 4.03 -0.22
N SER A 81 -3.39 4.00 1.12
CA SER A 81 -4.46 4.64 1.89
C SER A 81 -4.37 6.17 1.85
N ASP A 82 -3.16 6.72 1.87
CA ASP A 82 -2.91 8.17 1.77
C ASP A 82 -3.43 8.72 0.44
N ASP A 83 -3.11 8.04 -0.67
CA ASP A 83 -3.63 8.41 -2.00
C ASP A 83 -5.17 8.36 -2.03
N ALA A 84 -5.79 7.34 -1.42
CA ALA A 84 -7.25 7.26 -1.35
C ALA A 84 -7.88 8.44 -0.59
N PHE A 85 -7.25 8.89 0.51
CA PHE A 85 -7.68 10.07 1.25
C PHE A 85 -7.51 11.36 0.46
N LEU A 86 -6.38 11.53 -0.21
CA LEU A 86 -6.11 12.68 -1.05
C LEU A 86 -7.16 12.80 -2.17
N LEU A 87 -7.49 11.68 -2.82
CA LEU A 87 -8.52 11.64 -3.86
C LEU A 87 -9.89 12.09 -3.32
N LEU A 88 -10.29 11.55 -2.17
CA LEU A 88 -11.57 11.87 -1.54
C LEU A 88 -11.64 13.35 -1.13
N ASN A 89 -10.56 13.91 -0.62
CA ASN A 89 -10.50 15.30 -0.18
C ASN A 89 -10.45 16.30 -1.36
N SER A 90 -9.75 15.94 -2.44
CA SER A 90 -9.69 16.77 -3.65
C SER A 90 -10.97 16.72 -4.49
N PHE A 91 -11.77 15.65 -4.36
CA PHE A 91 -12.94 15.44 -5.21
C PHE A 91 -13.95 16.60 -5.11
N PRO A 92 -14.45 17.14 -6.24
CA PRO A 92 -15.39 18.25 -6.23
C PRO A 92 -16.68 17.88 -5.49
N ARG A 93 -17.16 18.79 -4.63
CA ARG A 93 -18.45 18.62 -3.93
C ARG A 93 -19.59 18.51 -4.95
N LYS A 94 -20.65 17.79 -4.56
CA LYS A 94 -21.81 17.41 -5.40
C LYS A 94 -22.40 18.56 -6.23
N ASP A 95 -22.32 19.79 -5.73
CA ASP A 95 -22.91 20.97 -6.37
C ASP A 95 -22.08 21.53 -7.55
N LYS A 96 -20.84 21.07 -7.77
CA LYS A 96 -19.92 21.55 -8.83
C LYS A 96 -19.33 20.41 -9.68
N VAL A 97 -20.00 19.27 -9.75
CA VAL A 97 -19.55 18.11 -10.53
C VAL A 97 -19.81 18.37 -12.01
N SER A 98 -18.75 18.75 -12.73
CA SER A 98 -18.72 18.90 -14.20
C SER A 98 -17.55 18.07 -14.74
N ALA A 99 -17.61 17.65 -16.00
CA ALA A 99 -16.52 16.92 -16.63
C ALA A 99 -15.19 17.70 -16.55
N GLU A 100 -15.25 19.02 -16.69
CA GLU A 100 -14.08 19.90 -16.61
C GLU A 100 -13.50 19.99 -15.18
N SER A 101 -14.36 20.03 -14.15
CA SER A 101 -13.91 20.07 -12.76
C SER A 101 -13.32 18.73 -12.31
N ILE A 102 -13.87 17.61 -12.77
CA ILE A 102 -13.29 16.28 -12.55
C ILE A 102 -11.94 16.18 -13.26
N HIS A 103 -11.83 16.59 -14.52
CA HIS A 103 -10.57 16.55 -15.27
C HIS A 103 -9.49 17.41 -14.61
N SER A 104 -9.83 18.65 -14.23
CA SER A 104 -8.91 19.55 -13.54
C SER A 104 -8.45 19.00 -12.19
N CYS A 105 -9.39 18.49 -11.38
CA CYS A 105 -9.09 17.83 -10.11
C CYS A 105 -8.18 16.62 -10.33
N LEU A 106 -8.54 15.72 -11.24
CA LEU A 106 -7.80 14.48 -11.47
C LEU A 106 -6.40 14.76 -12.01
N SER A 107 -6.25 15.73 -12.92
CA SER A 107 -4.94 16.14 -13.44
C SER A 107 -4.00 16.63 -12.33
N HIS A 108 -4.52 17.48 -11.43
CA HIS A 108 -3.75 17.97 -10.30
C HIS A 108 -3.43 16.86 -9.28
N THR A 109 -4.44 16.10 -8.87
CA THR A 109 -4.30 15.04 -7.88
C THR A 109 -3.43 13.89 -8.38
N ALA A 110 -3.54 13.49 -9.66
CA ALA A 110 -2.72 12.45 -10.25
C ALA A 110 -1.24 12.85 -10.32
N ALA A 111 -0.93 14.12 -10.60
CA ALA A 111 0.46 14.60 -10.55
C ALA A 111 1.03 14.51 -9.13
N THR A 112 0.23 14.85 -8.11
CA THR A 112 0.64 14.72 -6.70
C THR A 112 0.85 13.26 -6.31
N MET A 113 -0.10 12.37 -6.60
CA MET A 113 -0.01 10.93 -6.31
C MET A 113 1.15 10.25 -7.04
N LEU A 114 1.41 10.64 -8.29
CA LEU A 114 2.54 10.12 -9.05
C LEU A 114 3.85 10.52 -8.39
N LEU A 115 3.97 11.76 -7.92
CA LEU A 115 5.17 12.26 -7.25
C LEU A 115 5.42 11.54 -5.92
N THR A 116 4.39 11.34 -5.09
CA THR A 116 4.50 10.62 -3.81
C THR A 116 4.85 9.14 -4.04
N SER A 117 4.15 8.47 -4.95
CA SER A 117 4.42 7.08 -5.30
C SER A 117 5.83 6.90 -5.90
N SER A 118 6.23 7.76 -6.83
CA SER A 118 7.56 7.71 -7.47
C SER A 118 8.68 7.97 -6.46
N SER A 119 8.53 8.98 -5.61
CA SER A 119 9.54 9.30 -4.59
C SER A 119 9.73 8.18 -3.58
N THR A 120 8.70 7.36 -3.33
CA THR A 120 8.81 6.16 -2.49
C THR A 120 9.37 4.96 -3.26
N ALA A 121 8.95 4.74 -4.50
CA ALA A 121 9.38 3.59 -5.31
C ALA A 121 10.84 3.67 -5.77
N VAL A 122 11.34 4.86 -6.12
CA VAL A 122 12.71 5.05 -6.62
C VAL A 122 13.79 4.56 -5.64
N PRO A 123 13.71 4.84 -4.33
CA PRO A 123 14.61 4.24 -3.34
C PRO A 123 14.59 2.70 -3.34
N PHE A 124 13.41 2.07 -3.41
CA PHE A 124 13.30 0.61 -3.47
C PHE A 124 13.92 0.05 -4.75
N LEU A 125 13.68 0.68 -5.90
CA LEU A 125 14.30 0.29 -7.17
C LEU A 125 15.81 0.49 -7.16
N THR A 126 16.30 1.54 -6.52
CA THR A 126 17.74 1.79 -6.38
C THR A 126 18.40 0.71 -5.52
N ASN A 127 17.66 0.18 -4.54
CA ASN A 127 18.16 -0.88 -3.67
C ASN A 127 18.41 -2.20 -4.42
N ILE A 128 17.76 -2.43 -5.56
CA ILE A 128 18.01 -3.60 -6.44
C ILE A 128 19.45 -3.60 -7.00
N ILE A 129 20.10 -2.44 -7.09
CA ILE A 129 21.50 -2.32 -7.55
C ILE A 129 22.49 -2.74 -6.43
N SER A 130 22.02 -2.83 -5.19
CA SER A 130 22.84 -3.20 -4.04
C SER A 130 23.35 -4.64 -4.16
N SER A 131 24.58 -4.87 -3.71
CA SER A 131 25.21 -6.19 -3.68
C SER A 131 24.69 -7.10 -2.56
N VAL A 132 23.84 -6.58 -1.66
CA VAL A 132 23.26 -7.31 -0.54
C VAL A 132 21.97 -8.00 -0.99
N VAL A 133 21.98 -9.34 -1.02
CA VAL A 133 20.86 -10.18 -1.53
C VAL A 133 19.53 -9.91 -0.82
N VAL A 134 19.54 -9.54 0.47
CA VAL A 134 18.32 -9.27 1.25
C VAL A 134 17.64 -7.95 0.84
N PHE A 135 18.39 -7.05 0.21
CA PHE A 135 17.90 -5.75 -0.25
C PHE A 135 17.53 -5.74 -1.74
N ARG A 136 17.76 -6.87 -2.43
CA ARG A 136 17.57 -7.02 -3.86
C ARG A 136 16.21 -7.61 -4.22
#